data_AF-A0A838FX70-F1
#
_entry.id   AF-A0A838FX70-F1
#
_cell.length_a   1.000
_cell.length_b   1.000
_cell.length_c   1.000
_cell.angle_alpha   90.00
_cell.angle_beta   90.00
_cell.angle_gamma   90.00
#
_symmetry.space_group_name_H-M   'P 1'
#
loop_
_entity.id
_entity.type
_entity.pdbx_description
1 polymer ?
#
loop_
_entity_poly.entity_id
_entity_poly.type
_entity_poly.pdbx_seq_one_letter_code
_entity_poly.pdbx_strand_id
1 'polypeptide(L)'
;IPEGIGVIIRTVGEGQRARYFVRDLAFLLEQWQRVEQAIKEDKAPCRVFEEPDLVERTVRDFLTDEIDEVVCDDRAAIDRMNGLVGQISRRARNRIQFYDGTAPIFETFGVQKQIDDAFHRQVWLKCGGYIVIDETEALVAIDVNTGRNKGGRDVEKTILQTNLEAADEIARQLRLRNVGGLIIGDFIDMKSRRDQQAIYSLMKERLRRDKAKTHVLPLSALGLMEMTRQRAQESLSDSIYENCPYCQGRGVVKTSMTTSVELHRMLNTVMRKYQDSIHDIRVILNPDVLKRLKEEDEELLVELERRYAGRLMFRADAGYHHEKFTVTDANTGAELKP
;
A
#
# COMPACT_ATOMS: atom_id res chain seq x y z
N ILE A 1 36.96 15.45 -14.65
CA ILE A 1 35.61 15.74 -15.18
C ILE A 1 35.81 16.67 -16.35
N PRO A 2 35.26 16.39 -17.54
CA PRO A 2 35.39 17.26 -18.71
C PRO A 2 34.81 18.66 -18.45
N GLU A 3 35.32 19.65 -19.17
CA GLU A 3 34.82 21.02 -19.07
C GLU A 3 33.35 21.09 -19.52
N GLY A 4 32.53 21.88 -18.82
CA GLY A 4 31.09 22.00 -19.08
C GLY A 4 30.20 20.90 -18.47
N ILE A 5 30.78 19.87 -17.83
CA ILE A 5 30.03 18.78 -17.20
C ILE A 5 30.00 18.94 -15.68
N GLY A 6 28.80 18.90 -15.10
CA GLY A 6 28.58 18.76 -13.66
C GLY A 6 28.29 17.31 -13.28
N VAL A 7 28.77 16.87 -12.13
CA VAL A 7 28.48 15.55 -11.57
C VAL A 7 28.02 15.66 -10.13
N ILE A 8 27.02 14.86 -9.77
CA ILE A 8 26.49 14.76 -8.41
C ILE A 8 26.82 13.38 -7.87
N ILE A 9 27.53 13.33 -6.75
CA ILE A 9 27.82 12.07 -6.06
C ILE A 9 26.55 11.65 -5.30
N ARG A 10 26.04 10.46 -5.62
CA ARG A 10 24.86 9.87 -4.96
C ARG A 10 25.22 9.31 -3.58
N THR A 11 24.25 9.19 -2.69
CA THR A 11 24.39 8.57 -1.37
C THR A 11 24.96 7.15 -1.42
N VAL A 12 24.68 6.38 -2.47
CA VAL A 12 25.27 5.05 -2.70
C VAL A 12 26.81 5.07 -2.86
N GLY A 13 27.39 6.24 -3.14
CA GLY A 13 28.83 6.44 -3.19
C GLY A 13 29.51 6.47 -1.81
N GLU A 14 28.77 6.54 -0.71
CA GLU A 14 29.36 6.59 0.63
C GLU A 14 30.22 5.33 0.90
N GLY A 15 31.44 5.54 1.40
CA GLY A 15 32.41 4.45 1.67
C GLY A 15 33.08 3.85 0.43
N GLN A 16 32.73 4.27 -0.79
CA GLN A 16 33.36 3.76 -2.01
C GLN A 16 34.74 4.37 -2.26
N ARG A 17 35.62 3.60 -2.89
CA ARG A 17 36.97 4.04 -3.25
C ARG A 17 36.93 4.95 -4.49
N ALA A 18 37.85 5.91 -4.59
CA ALA A 18 37.97 6.82 -5.73
C ALA A 18 37.90 6.13 -7.11
N ARG A 19 38.54 4.95 -7.24
CA ARG A 19 38.52 4.13 -8.48
C ARG A 19 37.12 3.75 -8.97
N TYR A 20 36.17 3.58 -8.05
CA TYR A 20 34.79 3.24 -8.38
C TYR A 20 34.14 4.40 -9.15
N PHE A 21 34.29 5.62 -8.63
CA PHE A 21 33.75 6.84 -9.26
C PHE A 21 34.39 7.14 -10.61
N VAL A 22 35.70 6.88 -10.76
CA VAL A 22 36.38 7.07 -12.05
C VAL A 22 35.79 6.14 -13.12
N ARG A 23 35.56 4.88 -12.78
CA ARG A 23 34.96 3.91 -13.71
C ARG A 23 33.50 4.26 -14.02
N ASP A 24 32.72 4.61 -13.01
CA ASP A 24 31.31 4.99 -13.17
C ASP A 24 31.17 6.25 -14.04
N LEU A 25 32.00 7.27 -13.80
CA LEU A 25 32.04 8.46 -14.65
C LEU A 25 32.44 8.14 -16.09
N ALA A 26 33.42 7.26 -16.31
CA ALA A 26 33.82 6.86 -17.66
C ALA A 26 32.66 6.21 -18.41
N PHE A 27 31.89 5.34 -17.74
CA PHE A 27 30.70 4.72 -18.31
C PHE A 27 29.62 5.75 -18.67
N LEU A 28 29.33 6.71 -17.77
CA LEU A 28 28.37 7.77 -18.03
C LEU A 28 28.78 8.67 -19.21
N LEU A 29 30.07 8.96 -19.34
CA LEU A 29 30.59 9.74 -20.47
C LEU A 29 30.49 8.99 -21.79
N GLU A 30 30.75 7.69 -21.81
CA GLU A 30 30.57 6.85 -23.01
C GLU A 30 29.10 6.77 -23.43
N GLN A 31 28.19 6.62 -22.46
CA GLN A 31 26.75 6.68 -22.70
C GLN A 31 26.35 8.04 -23.29
N TRP A 32 26.83 9.15 -22.71
CA TRP A 32 26.56 10.49 -23.21
C TRP A 32 27.04 10.68 -24.65
N GLN A 33 28.24 10.20 -24.99
CA GLN A 33 28.77 10.26 -26.35
C GLN A 33 27.89 9.51 -27.36
N ARG A 34 27.35 8.34 -26.99
CA ARG A 34 26.42 7.58 -27.86
C ARG A 34 25.12 8.37 -28.10
N VAL A 35 24.60 9.03 -27.07
CA VAL A 35 23.42 9.89 -27.19
C VAL A 35 23.70 11.08 -28.11
N GLU A 36 24.82 11.78 -27.92
CA GLU A 36 25.23 12.90 -28.79
C GLU A 36 25.41 12.48 -30.25
N GLN A 37 25.94 11.28 -30.48
CA GLN A 37 26.12 10.73 -31.82
C GLN A 37 24.77 10.40 -32.47
N ALA A 38 23.88 9.71 -31.75
CA ALA A 38 22.54 9.38 -32.25
C ALA A 38 21.73 10.65 -32.59
N ILE A 39 21.84 11.71 -31.78
CA ILE A 39 21.19 13.01 -32.07
C ILE A 39 21.67 13.61 -33.41
N LYS A 40 22.94 13.42 -33.76
CA LYS A 40 23.52 13.97 -35.01
C LYS A 40 23.21 13.13 -36.23
N GLU A 41 23.18 11.81 -36.07
CA GLU A 41 23.10 10.86 -37.18
C GLU A 41 21.65 10.45 -37.51
N ASP A 42 20.77 10.34 -36.50
CA ASP A 42 19.42 9.84 -36.68
C ASP A 42 18.42 10.94 -37.05
N LYS A 43 17.49 10.63 -37.96
CA LYS A 43 16.41 11.55 -38.32
C LYS A 43 15.27 11.50 -37.30
N ALA A 44 14.83 12.66 -36.86
CA ALA A 44 13.72 12.79 -35.91
C ALA A 44 12.36 12.40 -36.52
N PRO A 45 11.41 11.88 -35.71
CA PRO A 45 11.54 11.51 -34.29
C PRO A 45 12.21 10.14 -34.11
N CYS A 46 13.23 10.07 -33.24
CA CYS A 46 13.96 8.84 -32.92
C CYS A 46 14.25 8.76 -31.42
N ARG A 47 14.38 7.54 -30.89
CA ARG A 47 14.73 7.29 -29.49
C ARG A 47 16.24 7.17 -29.37
N VAL A 48 16.89 8.20 -28.83
CA VAL A 48 18.36 8.26 -28.66
C VAL A 48 18.85 7.67 -27.34
N PHE A 49 17.95 7.53 -26.37
CA PHE A 49 18.21 6.93 -25.07
C PHE A 49 16.93 6.28 -24.54
N GLU A 50 17.07 5.13 -23.89
CA GLU A 50 16.00 4.44 -23.18
C GLU A 50 16.43 4.31 -21.73
N GLU A 51 15.54 4.64 -20.79
CA GLU A 51 15.87 4.44 -19.39
C GLU A 51 16.06 2.95 -19.10
N PRO A 52 17.06 2.61 -18.25
CA PRO A 52 17.33 1.24 -17.87
C PRO A 52 16.09 0.51 -17.35
N ASP A 53 15.85 -0.69 -17.89
CA ASP A 53 14.78 -1.56 -17.43
C ASP A 53 15.03 -2.05 -15.98
N LEU A 54 14.09 -2.83 -15.43
CA LEU A 54 14.23 -3.37 -14.07
C LEU A 54 15.50 -4.21 -13.89
N VAL A 55 15.91 -4.96 -14.92
CA VAL A 55 17.06 -5.85 -14.90
C VAL A 55 18.34 -5.02 -14.81
N GLU A 56 18.48 -4.01 -15.65
CA GLU A 56 19.61 -3.08 -15.65
C GLU A 56 19.73 -2.30 -14.35
N ARG A 57 18.61 -1.76 -13.85
CA ARG A 57 18.56 -1.08 -12.55
C ARG A 57 18.96 -2.00 -11.42
N THR A 58 18.49 -3.24 -11.44
CA THR A 58 18.79 -4.21 -10.38
C THR A 58 20.29 -4.50 -10.34
N VAL A 59 20.88 -4.76 -11.51
CA VAL A 59 22.31 -4.95 -11.66
C VAL A 59 23.12 -3.76 -11.14
N ARG A 60 22.77 -2.54 -11.56
CA ARG A 60 23.49 -1.32 -11.16
C ARG A 60 23.37 -1.05 -9.66
N ASP A 61 22.18 -1.22 -9.10
CA ASP A 61 21.86 -0.77 -7.75
C ASP A 61 22.08 -1.84 -6.67
N PHE A 62 22.26 -3.12 -7.04
CA PHE A 62 22.42 -4.22 -6.08
C PHE A 62 23.72 -5.01 -6.22
N LEU A 63 24.47 -4.98 -7.34
CA LEU A 63 25.78 -5.66 -7.39
C LEU A 63 26.86 -4.89 -6.61
N THR A 64 26.72 -4.89 -5.29
CA THR A 64 27.73 -4.42 -4.33
C THR A 64 28.64 -5.57 -3.93
N ASP A 65 29.77 -5.27 -3.29
CA ASP A 65 30.68 -6.30 -2.79
C ASP A 65 30.02 -7.21 -1.73
N GLU A 66 28.95 -6.74 -1.07
CA GLU A 66 28.15 -7.46 -0.05
C GLU A 66 27.20 -8.52 -0.62
N ILE A 67 26.92 -8.50 -1.93
CA ILE A 67 26.07 -9.52 -2.55
C ILE A 67 26.93 -10.70 -3.02
N ASP A 68 26.60 -11.89 -2.54
CA ASP A 68 27.28 -13.13 -2.93
C ASP A 68 26.88 -13.60 -4.33
N GLU A 69 25.57 -13.59 -4.63
CA GLU A 69 25.00 -14.16 -5.85
C GLU A 69 23.75 -13.39 -6.32
N VAL A 70 23.57 -13.31 -7.64
CA VAL A 70 22.35 -12.81 -8.31
C VAL A 70 21.80 -13.96 -9.16
N VAL A 71 20.65 -14.47 -8.78
CA VAL A 71 20.03 -15.65 -9.41
C VAL A 71 18.87 -15.21 -10.30
N CYS A 72 18.78 -15.78 -11.51
CA CYS A 72 17.71 -15.48 -12.46
C CYS A 72 17.31 -16.74 -13.25
N ASP A 73 16.02 -16.92 -13.48
CA ASP A 73 15.41 -18.05 -14.19
C ASP A 73 15.10 -17.73 -15.67
N ASP A 74 15.40 -16.51 -16.15
CA ASP A 74 15.32 -16.12 -17.56
C ASP A 74 16.71 -16.01 -18.20
N ARG A 75 16.97 -16.86 -19.21
CA ARG A 75 18.24 -16.85 -19.97
C ARG A 75 18.46 -15.53 -20.70
N ALA A 76 17.40 -14.95 -21.27
CA ALA A 76 17.53 -13.70 -22.02
C ALA A 76 17.93 -12.55 -21.08
N ALA A 77 17.34 -12.48 -19.88
CA ALA A 77 17.74 -11.52 -18.86
C ALA A 77 19.20 -11.72 -18.42
N ILE A 78 19.68 -12.95 -18.23
CA ILE A 78 21.08 -13.22 -17.86
C ILE A 78 22.05 -12.75 -18.93
N ASP A 79 21.78 -13.01 -20.20
CA ASP A 79 22.65 -12.57 -21.28
C ASP A 79 22.74 -11.04 -21.33
N ARG A 80 21.62 -10.34 -21.13
CA ARG A 80 21.59 -8.89 -20.97
C ARG A 80 22.43 -8.44 -19.77
N MET A 81 22.18 -8.99 -18.57
CA MET A 81 22.93 -8.67 -17.35
C MET A 81 24.44 -8.88 -17.52
N ASN A 82 24.85 -9.99 -18.14
CA ASN A 82 26.25 -10.30 -18.42
C ASN A 82 26.89 -9.30 -19.39
N GLY A 83 26.17 -8.83 -20.40
CA GLY A 83 26.62 -7.81 -21.33
C GLY A 83 26.90 -6.47 -20.63
N LEU A 84 26.01 -6.06 -19.74
CA LEU A 84 26.12 -4.81 -18.99
C LEU A 84 27.23 -4.86 -17.93
N VAL A 85 27.22 -5.91 -17.10
CA VAL A 85 28.20 -6.07 -16.01
C VAL A 85 29.59 -6.35 -16.56
N GLY A 86 29.69 -7.06 -17.69
CA GLY A 86 30.96 -7.37 -18.33
C GLY A 86 31.80 -6.14 -18.68
N GLN A 87 31.14 -5.02 -18.99
CA GLN A 87 31.80 -3.73 -19.26
C GLN A 87 32.34 -3.07 -17.98
N ILE A 88 31.72 -3.32 -16.83
CA ILE A 88 32.04 -2.68 -15.55
C ILE A 88 33.03 -3.53 -14.73
N SER A 89 32.78 -4.84 -14.59
CA SER A 89 33.56 -5.74 -13.73
C SER A 89 33.39 -7.22 -14.08
N ARG A 90 34.49 -7.88 -14.47
CA ARG A 90 34.52 -9.34 -14.67
C ARG A 90 34.16 -10.12 -13.39
N ARG A 91 34.54 -9.62 -12.21
CA ARG A 91 34.25 -10.28 -10.93
C ARG A 91 32.75 -10.28 -10.62
N ALA A 92 32.05 -9.19 -10.95
CA ALA A 92 30.61 -9.10 -10.76
C ALA A 92 29.84 -10.02 -11.72
N ARG A 93 30.37 -10.23 -12.94
CA ARG A 93 29.80 -11.17 -13.92
C ARG A 93 29.70 -12.60 -13.36
N ASN A 94 30.72 -13.07 -12.65
CA ASN A 94 30.74 -14.42 -12.07
C ASN A 94 29.71 -14.64 -10.94
N ARG A 95 29.08 -13.57 -10.44
CA ARG A 95 28.02 -13.67 -9.42
C ARG A 95 26.63 -13.85 -10.02
N ILE A 96 26.47 -13.67 -11.33
CA ILE A 96 25.18 -13.88 -12.01
C ILE A 96 25.06 -15.36 -12.34
N GLN A 97 24.05 -16.03 -11.80
CA GLN A 97 23.82 -17.47 -11.96
C GLN A 97 22.45 -17.74 -12.57
N PHE A 98 22.40 -18.71 -13.48
CA PHE A 98 21.15 -19.19 -14.05
C PHE A 98 20.54 -20.24 -13.15
N TYR A 99 19.27 -20.04 -12.83
CA TYR A 99 18.47 -21.01 -12.13
C TYR A 99 17.74 -21.90 -13.15
N ASP A 100 18.07 -23.19 -13.15
CA ASP A 100 17.50 -24.21 -14.03
C ASP A 100 16.65 -25.24 -13.28
N GLY A 101 16.32 -24.97 -12.01
CA GLY A 101 15.49 -25.84 -11.21
C GLY A 101 14.04 -25.91 -11.72
N THR A 102 13.37 -27.01 -11.39
CA THR A 102 11.98 -27.26 -11.83
C THR A 102 10.94 -26.51 -11.02
N ALA A 103 11.24 -26.19 -9.76
CA ALA A 103 10.38 -25.39 -8.90
C ALA A 103 10.59 -23.89 -9.19
N PRO A 104 9.59 -23.03 -8.99
CA PRO A 104 9.78 -21.58 -9.11
C PRO A 104 10.94 -21.07 -8.24
N ILE A 105 11.70 -20.11 -8.77
CA ILE A 105 12.89 -19.56 -8.11
C ILE A 105 12.55 -19.03 -6.71
N PHE A 106 11.48 -18.26 -6.55
CA PHE A 106 11.11 -17.67 -5.25
C PHE A 106 10.63 -18.70 -4.22
N GLU A 107 10.02 -19.81 -4.65
CA GLU A 107 9.66 -20.90 -3.75
C GLU A 107 10.90 -21.63 -3.24
N THR A 108 11.85 -21.90 -4.14
CA THR A 108 13.11 -22.59 -3.82
C THR A 108 13.91 -21.84 -2.75
N PHE A 109 13.93 -20.51 -2.82
CA PHE A 109 14.62 -19.66 -1.83
C PHE A 109 13.72 -19.22 -0.65
N GLY A 110 12.47 -19.69 -0.56
CA GLY A 110 11.56 -19.34 0.53
C GLY A 110 11.18 -17.85 0.57
N VAL A 111 11.27 -17.16 -0.57
CA VAL A 111 10.94 -15.73 -0.71
C VAL A 111 9.45 -15.55 -1.03
N GLN A 112 8.84 -16.50 -1.75
CA GLN A 112 7.44 -16.38 -2.19
C GLN A 112 6.49 -16.07 -1.02
N LYS A 113 6.58 -16.84 0.07
CA LYS A 113 5.77 -16.61 1.27
C LYS A 113 5.97 -15.21 1.85
N GLN A 114 7.20 -14.68 1.84
CA GLN A 114 7.48 -13.35 2.36
C GLN A 114 6.91 -12.25 1.46
N ILE A 115 6.84 -12.48 0.14
CA ILE A 115 6.18 -11.58 -0.81
C ILE A 115 4.68 -11.57 -0.52
N ASP A 116 4.05 -12.74 -0.40
CA ASP A 116 2.62 -12.86 -0.11
C ASP A 116 2.27 -12.19 1.24
N ASP A 117 3.08 -12.45 2.27
CA ASP A 117 2.93 -11.86 3.60
C ASP A 117 3.15 -10.33 3.60
N ALA A 118 3.95 -9.80 2.66
CA ALA A 118 4.24 -8.36 2.57
C ALA A 118 3.02 -7.51 2.18
N PHE A 119 1.94 -8.11 1.67
CA PHE A 119 0.72 -7.37 1.32
C PHE A 119 -0.40 -7.50 2.33
N HIS A 120 -0.25 -8.37 3.33
CA HIS A 120 -1.26 -8.54 4.34
C HIS A 120 -1.34 -7.29 5.23
N ARG A 121 -2.56 -6.87 5.58
CA ARG A 121 -2.76 -5.78 6.56
C ARG A 121 -2.08 -6.08 7.90
N GLN A 122 -2.06 -7.35 8.30
CA GLN A 122 -1.46 -7.84 9.53
C GLN A 122 -0.21 -8.67 9.25
N VAL A 123 0.88 -8.38 9.95
CA VAL A 123 2.17 -9.09 9.82
C VAL A 123 2.57 -9.68 11.17
N TRP A 124 2.79 -10.98 11.23
CA TRP A 124 3.17 -11.68 12.47
C TRP A 124 4.65 -11.53 12.80
N LEU A 125 4.94 -11.30 14.07
CA LEU A 125 6.28 -11.24 14.65
C LEU A 125 6.71 -12.62 15.14
N LYS A 126 8.03 -12.85 15.27
CA LYS A 126 8.57 -14.15 15.68
C LYS A 126 8.17 -14.52 17.11
N CYS A 127 8.01 -13.53 17.98
CA CYS A 127 7.54 -13.71 19.35
C CYS A 127 6.04 -14.08 19.44
N GLY A 128 5.28 -14.03 18.34
CA GLY A 128 3.83 -14.27 18.35
C GLY A 128 2.96 -13.03 18.58
N GLY A 129 3.59 -11.84 18.65
CA GLY A 129 2.92 -10.57 18.42
C GLY A 129 2.67 -10.31 16.94
N TYR A 130 2.09 -9.17 16.59
CA TYR A 130 1.88 -8.77 15.21
C TYR A 130 1.84 -7.25 15.08
N ILE A 131 2.13 -6.75 13.89
CA ILE A 131 1.90 -5.35 13.51
C ILE A 131 0.74 -5.26 12.53
N VAL A 132 0.00 -4.16 12.59
CA VAL A 132 -1.08 -3.82 11.67
C VAL A 132 -0.69 -2.55 10.95
N ILE A 133 -0.71 -2.56 9.62
CA ILE A 133 -0.32 -1.42 8.79
C ILE A 133 -1.57 -0.90 8.08
N ASP A 134 -1.96 0.34 8.39
CA ASP A 134 -3.09 1.04 7.80
C ASP A 134 -2.61 2.27 7.03
N GLU A 135 -2.77 2.22 5.70
CA GLU A 135 -2.49 3.35 4.82
C GLU A 135 -3.74 4.23 4.72
N THR A 136 -3.62 5.50 5.08
CA THR A 136 -4.69 6.51 4.95
C THR A 136 -4.29 7.55 3.92
N GLU A 137 -5.20 8.49 3.61
CA GLU A 137 -4.94 9.57 2.67
C GLU A 137 -3.72 10.42 3.04
N ALA A 138 -3.56 10.76 4.33
CA ALA A 138 -2.54 11.70 4.78
C ALA A 138 -1.29 11.01 5.37
N LEU A 139 -1.45 9.85 5.98
CA LEU A 139 -0.38 9.17 6.73
C LEU A 139 -0.57 7.66 6.77
N VAL A 140 0.48 6.96 7.15
CA VAL A 140 0.43 5.51 7.42
C VAL A 140 0.52 5.29 8.93
N ALA A 141 -0.48 4.63 9.49
CA ALA A 141 -0.53 4.24 10.89
C ALA A 141 -0.10 2.78 11.04
N ILE A 142 0.78 2.50 12.00
CA ILE A 142 1.25 1.15 12.28
C ILE A 142 1.03 0.85 13.76
N ASP A 143 0.21 -0.14 14.06
CA ASP A 143 -0.14 -0.55 15.42
C ASP A 143 0.58 -1.85 15.81
N VAL A 144 1.11 -1.93 17.04
CA VAL A 144 1.87 -3.08 17.55
C VAL A 144 1.09 -3.82 18.63
N ASN A 145 0.85 -5.11 18.40
CA ASN A 145 0.08 -5.96 19.30
C ASN A 145 0.91 -7.12 19.84
N THR A 146 0.73 -7.45 21.12
CA THR A 146 1.36 -8.61 21.77
C THR A 146 0.79 -9.96 21.32
N GLY A 147 -0.45 -9.98 20.81
CA GLY A 147 -1.07 -11.18 20.23
C GLY A 147 -1.05 -12.39 21.16
N ARG A 148 -0.37 -13.47 20.71
CA ARG A 148 -0.22 -14.72 21.49
C ARG A 148 0.93 -14.65 22.50
N ASN A 149 1.78 -13.62 22.41
CA ASN A 149 2.90 -13.38 23.32
C ASN A 149 2.42 -12.70 24.61
N LYS A 150 1.62 -13.41 25.41
CA LYS A 150 1.03 -12.82 26.64
C LYS A 150 1.97 -12.75 27.84
N GLY A 151 3.25 -13.11 27.67
CA GLY A 151 4.27 -13.02 28.71
C GLY A 151 4.02 -14.00 29.86
N GLY A 152 5.10 -14.55 30.40
CA GLY A 152 5.07 -15.31 31.64
C GLY A 152 5.14 -14.38 32.86
N ARG A 153 6.16 -14.56 33.70
CA ARG A 153 6.37 -13.79 34.94
C ARG A 153 6.85 -12.34 34.75
N ASP A 154 7.24 -11.92 33.54
CA ASP A 154 7.85 -10.60 33.30
C ASP A 154 7.24 -9.91 32.07
N VAL A 155 6.18 -9.13 32.33
CA VAL A 155 5.40 -8.43 31.29
C VAL A 155 6.23 -7.34 30.62
N GLU A 156 7.05 -6.59 31.36
CA GLU A 156 7.84 -5.48 30.82
C GLU A 156 8.87 -5.96 29.80
N LYS A 157 9.57 -7.07 30.07
CA LYS A 157 10.50 -7.66 29.09
C LYS A 157 9.78 -8.17 27.84
N THR A 158 8.59 -8.72 28.00
CA THR A 158 7.79 -9.23 26.87
C THR A 158 7.36 -8.08 25.96
N ILE A 159 6.96 -6.94 26.54
CA ILE A 159 6.64 -5.71 25.81
C ILE A 159 7.86 -5.19 25.06
N LEU A 160 9.00 -5.03 25.74
CA LEU A 160 10.23 -4.56 25.10
C LEU A 160 10.64 -5.46 23.93
N GLN A 161 10.63 -6.78 24.13
CA GLN A 161 10.96 -7.73 23.05
C GLN A 161 10.01 -7.56 21.86
N THR A 162 8.71 -7.48 22.11
CA THR A 162 7.69 -7.33 21.06
C THR A 162 7.91 -6.03 20.28
N ASN A 163 8.15 -4.91 20.97
CA ASN A 163 8.41 -3.62 20.32
C ASN A 163 9.73 -3.59 19.53
N LEU A 164 10.78 -4.27 20.00
CA LEU A 164 12.04 -4.39 19.26
C LEU A 164 11.88 -5.23 17.99
N GLU A 165 11.15 -6.34 18.07
CA GLU A 165 10.81 -7.15 16.89
C GLU A 165 9.91 -6.38 15.92
N ALA A 166 8.93 -5.63 16.44
CA ALA A 166 8.07 -4.76 15.64
C ALA A 166 8.88 -3.68 14.91
N ALA A 167 9.82 -3.02 15.59
CA ALA A 167 10.69 -2.02 14.95
C ALA A 167 11.49 -2.60 13.78
N ASP A 168 12.10 -3.78 13.97
CA ASP A 168 12.84 -4.46 12.90
C ASP A 168 11.94 -4.77 11.70
N GLU A 169 10.74 -5.27 11.98
CA GLU A 169 9.76 -5.66 10.96
C GLU A 169 9.15 -4.45 10.25
N ILE A 170 8.84 -3.37 10.97
CA ILE A 170 8.34 -2.12 10.38
C ILE A 170 9.34 -1.58 9.37
N ALA A 171 10.63 -1.46 9.75
CA ALA A 171 11.65 -0.97 8.84
C ALA A 171 11.79 -1.87 7.59
N ARG A 172 11.57 -3.19 7.73
CA ARG A 172 11.53 -4.13 6.61
C ARG A 172 10.32 -3.90 5.71
N GLN A 173 9.12 -3.80 6.28
CA GLN A 173 7.85 -3.62 5.55
C GLN A 173 7.80 -2.29 4.81
N LEU A 174 8.32 -1.20 5.38
CA LEU A 174 8.40 0.10 4.69
C LEU A 174 9.15 0.01 3.36
N ARG A 175 10.21 -0.82 3.29
CA ARG A 175 10.96 -1.06 2.06
C ARG A 175 10.21 -1.99 1.10
N LEU A 176 9.65 -3.09 1.61
CA LEU A 176 8.98 -4.09 0.78
C LEU A 176 7.71 -3.54 0.11
N ARG A 177 6.92 -2.76 0.84
CA ARG A 177 5.69 -2.12 0.35
C ARG A 177 5.93 -0.78 -0.34
N ASN A 178 7.18 -0.29 -0.31
CA ASN A 178 7.55 1.05 -0.73
C ASN A 178 6.68 2.17 -0.09
N VAL A 179 6.36 2.03 1.19
CA VAL A 179 5.54 3.02 1.93
C VAL A 179 6.32 4.32 2.07
N GLY A 180 5.69 5.45 1.76
CA GLY A 180 6.31 6.77 1.91
C GLY A 180 5.31 7.86 2.31
N GLY A 181 5.85 8.99 2.78
CA GLY A 181 5.08 10.07 3.41
C GLY A 181 5.28 10.10 4.92
N LEU A 182 4.27 10.58 5.63
CA LEU A 182 4.23 10.59 7.09
C LEU A 182 3.82 9.21 7.60
N ILE A 183 4.59 8.65 8.52
CA ILE A 183 4.36 7.35 9.13
C ILE A 183 4.35 7.52 10.64
N ILE A 184 3.35 6.93 11.29
CA ILE A 184 3.17 6.93 12.75
C ILE A 184 3.17 5.48 13.23
N GLY A 185 4.12 5.13 14.08
CA GLY A 185 4.17 3.83 14.76
C GLY A 185 3.66 3.94 16.19
N ASP A 186 2.56 3.25 16.50
CA ASP A 186 1.98 3.08 17.82
C ASP A 186 2.57 1.83 18.47
N PHE A 187 3.64 2.02 19.25
CA PHE A 187 4.30 0.95 19.99
C PHE A 187 3.60 0.71 21.32
N ILE A 188 3.69 -0.51 21.84
CA ILE A 188 3.11 -0.85 23.15
C ILE A 188 3.76 0.01 24.23
N ASP A 189 2.92 0.60 25.11
CA ASP A 189 3.36 1.48 26.18
C ASP A 189 4.50 0.91 27.03
N MET A 190 5.55 1.71 27.22
CA MET A 190 6.69 1.40 28.10
C MET A 190 6.95 2.55 29.06
N LYS A 191 7.17 2.22 30.34
CA LYS A 191 7.53 3.20 31.38
C LYS A 191 9.01 3.60 31.34
N SER A 192 9.87 2.69 30.90
CA SER A 192 11.32 2.88 30.87
C SER A 192 11.74 3.75 29.68
N ARG A 193 12.32 4.92 29.96
CA ARG A 193 12.94 5.77 28.92
C ARG A 193 14.09 5.06 28.19
N ARG A 194 14.79 4.16 28.90
CA ARG A 194 15.87 3.36 28.30
C ARG A 194 15.34 2.43 27.21
N ASP A 195 14.15 1.88 27.41
CA ASP A 195 13.50 0.93 26.51
C ASP A 195 12.96 1.66 25.27
N GLN A 196 12.31 2.81 25.48
CA GLN A 196 11.91 3.72 24.40
C GLN A 196 13.12 4.14 23.54
N GLN A 197 14.24 4.49 24.16
CA GLN A 197 15.47 4.84 23.45
C GLN A 197 16.07 3.66 22.67
N ALA A 198 15.92 2.43 23.17
CA ALA A 198 16.39 1.23 22.48
C ALA A 198 15.63 1.01 21.16
N ILE A 199 14.31 1.21 21.17
CA ILE A 199 13.46 1.10 19.97
C ILE A 199 13.81 2.19 18.95
N TYR A 200 13.92 3.45 19.39
CA TYR A 200 14.35 4.55 18.51
C TYR A 200 15.72 4.28 17.87
N SER A 201 16.68 3.81 18.66
CA SER A 201 18.03 3.49 18.16
C SER A 201 18.02 2.34 17.15
N LEU A 202 17.23 1.29 17.42
CA LEU A 202 17.06 0.16 16.52
C LEU A 202 16.42 0.60 15.19
N MET A 203 15.33 1.37 15.23
CA MET A 203 14.67 1.89 14.03
C MET A 203 15.64 2.69 13.16
N LYS A 204 16.40 3.60 13.78
CA LYS A 204 17.40 4.41 13.07
C LYS A 204 18.48 3.54 12.40
N GLU A 205 18.96 2.50 13.08
CA GLU A 205 19.95 1.59 12.52
C GLU A 205 19.38 0.77 11.34
N ARG A 206 18.14 0.29 11.45
CA ARG A 206 17.50 -0.50 10.37
C ARG A 206 17.14 0.33 9.15
N LEU A 207 16.80 1.60 9.33
CA LEU A 207 16.50 2.51 8.24
C LEU A 207 17.74 3.10 7.56
N ARG A 208 18.93 2.99 8.18
CA ARG A 208 20.20 3.38 7.54
C ARG A 208 20.47 2.62 6.23
N ARG A 209 19.94 1.41 6.12
CA ARG A 209 20.03 0.56 4.91
C ARG A 209 18.97 0.91 3.85
N ASP A 210 18.04 1.80 4.15
CA ASP A 210 17.02 2.23 3.20
C ASP A 210 17.62 3.21 2.18
N LYS A 211 17.24 3.04 0.92
CA LYS A 211 17.65 3.93 -0.17
C LYS A 211 16.87 5.24 -0.14
N ALA A 212 15.63 5.22 0.36
CA ALA A 212 14.81 6.41 0.51
C ALA A 212 15.28 7.24 1.71
N LYS A 213 15.26 8.58 1.59
CA LYS A 213 15.62 9.45 2.70
C LYS A 213 14.57 9.31 3.81
N THR A 214 15.02 8.97 5.01
CA THR A 214 14.17 8.82 6.20
C THR A 214 14.54 9.83 7.27
N HIS A 215 13.54 10.32 7.99
CA HIS A 215 13.74 11.11 9.20
C HIS A 215 12.84 10.55 10.31
N VAL A 216 13.44 10.06 11.40
CA VAL A 216 12.74 9.43 12.52
C VAL A 216 12.93 10.29 13.77
N LEU A 217 11.84 10.53 14.50
CA LEU A 217 11.86 11.18 15.80
C LEU A 217 11.84 10.15 16.95
N PRO A 218 12.35 10.50 18.14
CA PRO A 218 12.12 9.71 19.34
C PRO A 218 10.62 9.54 19.62
N LEU A 219 10.25 8.54 20.43
CA LEU A 219 8.85 8.35 20.85
C LEU A 219 8.35 9.63 21.55
N SER A 220 7.16 10.07 21.16
CA SER A 220 6.51 11.26 21.70
C SER A 220 6.04 11.01 23.14
N ALA A 221 5.54 12.07 23.79
CA ALA A 221 4.93 11.95 25.12
C ALA A 221 3.68 11.04 25.12
N LEU A 222 3.06 10.82 23.96
CA LEU A 222 1.93 9.92 23.77
C LEU A 222 2.35 8.48 23.41
N GLY A 223 3.66 8.17 23.39
CA GLY A 223 4.15 6.84 23.02
C GLY A 223 4.28 6.59 21.52
N LEU A 224 3.92 7.56 20.68
CA LEU A 224 3.95 7.42 19.22
C LEU A 224 5.34 7.71 18.65
N MET A 225 5.79 6.88 17.70
CA MET A 225 6.97 7.17 16.89
C MET A 225 6.56 7.86 15.58
N GLU A 226 7.01 9.09 15.39
CA GLU A 226 6.76 9.86 14.18
C GLU A 226 7.97 9.78 13.24
N MET A 227 7.72 9.48 11.97
CA MET A 227 8.76 9.51 10.95
C MET A 227 8.25 9.93 9.58
N THR A 228 9.18 10.38 8.73
CA THR A 228 8.93 10.61 7.32
C THR A 228 9.86 9.75 6.48
N ARG A 229 9.34 9.23 5.37
CA ARG A 229 10.11 8.50 4.35
C ARG A 229 9.79 9.10 2.99
N GLN A 230 10.82 9.47 2.24
CA GLN A 230 10.64 10.06 0.91
C GLN A 230 9.86 9.11 -0.01
N ARG A 231 8.81 9.62 -0.66
CA ARG A 231 8.09 8.89 -1.73
C ARG A 231 8.96 8.88 -2.98
N ALA A 232 9.46 7.71 -3.36
CA ALA A 232 10.20 7.54 -4.61
C ALA A 232 9.28 7.19 -5.78
N GLN A 233 8.18 6.47 -5.51
CA GLN A 233 7.14 6.02 -6.45
C GLN A 233 5.80 5.97 -5.69
N GLU A 234 4.70 5.69 -6.40
CA GLU A 234 3.42 5.30 -5.79
C GLU A 234 3.61 4.07 -4.88
N SER A 235 2.76 3.92 -3.87
CA SER A 235 2.85 2.76 -2.98
C SER A 235 2.58 1.49 -3.79
N LEU A 236 3.16 0.36 -3.38
CA LEU A 236 2.92 -0.89 -4.09
C LEU A 236 1.43 -1.29 -4.02
N SER A 237 0.76 -0.92 -2.93
CA SER A 237 -0.68 -1.07 -2.71
C SER A 237 -1.49 -0.35 -3.80
N ASP A 238 -1.17 0.91 -4.13
CA ASP A 238 -1.87 1.69 -5.17
C ASP A 238 -1.72 1.06 -6.57
N SER A 239 -0.60 0.38 -6.83
CA SER A 239 -0.35 -0.28 -8.11
C SER A 239 -1.03 -1.65 -8.26
N ILE A 240 -1.33 -2.32 -7.15
CA ILE A 240 -1.86 -3.69 -7.12
C ILE A 240 -3.37 -3.71 -6.84
N TYR A 241 -3.87 -2.75 -6.06
CA TYR A 241 -5.24 -2.74 -5.58
C TYR A 241 -6.02 -1.55 -6.13
N GLU A 242 -7.28 -1.80 -6.44
CA GLU A 242 -8.26 -0.74 -6.66
C GLU A 242 -9.13 -0.57 -5.42
N ASN A 243 -9.65 0.65 -5.21
CA ASN A 243 -10.59 0.90 -4.12
C ASN A 243 -11.82 0.00 -4.25
N CYS A 244 -12.29 -0.54 -3.11
CA CYS A 244 -13.48 -1.38 -3.08
C CYS A 244 -14.64 -0.68 -3.81
N PRO A 245 -15.22 -1.24 -4.88
CA PRO A 245 -16.26 -0.58 -5.67
C PRO A 245 -17.56 -0.39 -4.88
N TYR A 246 -17.71 -1.11 -3.76
CA TYR A 246 -18.85 -1.02 -2.87
C TYR A 246 -18.70 0.15 -1.89
N CYS A 247 -17.78 0.07 -0.93
CA CYS A 247 -17.63 1.10 0.10
C CYS A 247 -16.72 2.27 -0.30
N GLN A 248 -16.07 2.21 -1.47
CA GLN A 248 -15.11 3.19 -1.98
C GLN A 248 -13.94 3.41 -1.01
N GLY A 249 -13.39 2.33 -0.47
CA GLY A 249 -12.26 2.37 0.46
C GLY A 249 -12.63 2.65 1.92
N ARG A 250 -13.91 2.92 2.24
CA ARG A 250 -14.34 3.18 3.64
C ARG A 250 -14.19 1.98 4.58
N GLY A 251 -14.13 0.76 4.05
CA GLY A 251 -14.06 -0.48 4.85
C GLY A 251 -15.33 -0.82 5.64
N VAL A 252 -16.34 0.07 5.65
CA VAL A 252 -17.61 -0.09 6.33
C VAL A 252 -18.75 0.42 5.45
N VAL A 253 -19.96 -0.07 5.70
CA VAL A 253 -21.21 0.42 5.11
C VAL A 253 -22.23 0.68 6.21
N LYS A 254 -23.20 1.57 5.95
CA LYS A 254 -24.32 1.84 6.87
C LYS A 254 -25.05 0.55 7.22
N THR A 255 -25.56 0.47 8.44
CA THR A 255 -26.40 -0.66 8.85
C THR A 255 -27.77 -0.61 8.17
N SER A 256 -28.49 -1.73 8.14
CA SER A 256 -29.87 -1.76 7.63
C SER A 256 -30.78 -0.77 8.39
N MET A 257 -30.52 -0.58 9.68
CA MET A 257 -31.23 0.40 10.52
C MET A 257 -31.02 1.83 10.05
N THR A 258 -29.77 2.25 9.87
CA THR A 258 -29.49 3.61 9.41
C THR A 258 -30.12 3.86 8.04
N THR A 259 -30.02 2.89 7.13
CA THR A 259 -30.60 2.99 5.79
C THR A 259 -32.13 3.01 5.84
N SER A 260 -32.78 2.22 6.71
CA SER A 260 -34.24 2.22 6.82
C SER A 260 -34.77 3.54 7.36
N VAL A 261 -34.12 4.13 8.37
CA VAL A 261 -34.47 5.47 8.89
C VAL A 261 -34.31 6.56 7.83
N GLU A 262 -33.27 6.51 7.01
CA GLU A 262 -33.09 7.44 5.89
C GLU A 262 -34.19 7.29 4.84
N LEU A 263 -34.58 6.05 4.52
CA LEU A 263 -35.69 5.76 3.62
C LEU A 263 -37.01 6.29 4.19
N HIS A 264 -37.30 6.09 5.47
CA HIS A 264 -38.50 6.64 6.13
C HIS A 264 -38.58 8.16 6.00
N ARG A 265 -37.47 8.87 6.23
CA ARG A 265 -37.40 10.33 6.06
C ARG A 265 -37.63 10.75 4.61
N MET A 266 -37.04 10.01 3.67
CA MET A 266 -37.25 10.23 2.25
C MET A 266 -38.72 10.03 1.85
N LEU A 267 -39.31 8.89 2.22
CA LEU A 267 -40.71 8.57 1.94
C LEU A 267 -41.64 9.61 2.53
N ASN A 268 -41.44 10.01 3.79
CA ASN A 268 -42.25 11.06 4.41
C ASN A 268 -42.18 12.40 3.63
N THR A 269 -41.02 12.74 3.08
CA THR A 269 -40.82 13.97 2.27
C THR A 269 -41.49 13.85 0.90
N VAL A 270 -41.23 12.74 0.20
CA VAL A 270 -41.79 12.45 -1.12
C VAL A 270 -43.31 12.33 -1.07
N MET A 271 -43.86 11.52 -0.14
CA MET A 271 -45.29 11.34 0.01
C MET A 271 -46.00 12.65 0.33
N ARG A 272 -45.42 13.49 1.20
CA ARG A 272 -45.98 14.83 1.49
C ARG A 272 -45.98 15.74 0.26
N LYS A 273 -44.93 15.70 -0.56
CA LYS A 273 -44.78 16.55 -1.75
C LYS A 273 -45.71 16.17 -2.89
N TYR A 274 -45.91 14.86 -3.10
CA TYR A 274 -46.73 14.35 -4.21
C TYR A 274 -48.11 13.86 -3.79
N GLN A 275 -48.54 14.12 -2.55
CA GLN A 275 -49.79 13.62 -1.93
C GLN A 275 -51.04 13.80 -2.82
N ASP A 276 -51.11 14.87 -3.61
CA ASP A 276 -52.27 15.20 -4.44
C ASP A 276 -52.21 14.61 -5.87
N SER A 277 -51.08 14.00 -6.24
CA SER A 277 -50.78 13.61 -7.63
C SER A 277 -50.35 12.17 -7.80
N ILE A 278 -49.72 11.57 -6.79
CA ILE A 278 -49.14 10.22 -6.86
C ILE A 278 -49.52 9.48 -5.59
N HIS A 279 -50.32 8.42 -5.77
CA HIS A 279 -50.75 7.57 -4.66
C HIS A 279 -50.02 6.23 -4.62
N ASP A 280 -49.52 5.73 -5.75
CA ASP A 280 -48.76 4.47 -5.80
C ASP A 280 -47.26 4.72 -5.92
N ILE A 281 -46.51 4.38 -4.89
CA ILE A 281 -45.06 4.62 -4.82
C ILE A 281 -44.34 3.27 -4.75
N ARG A 282 -43.34 3.11 -5.62
CA ARG A 282 -42.47 1.93 -5.66
C ARG A 282 -41.09 2.27 -5.13
N VAL A 283 -40.62 1.50 -4.16
CA VAL A 283 -39.26 1.57 -3.60
C VAL A 283 -38.45 0.37 -4.06
N ILE A 284 -37.28 0.62 -4.65
CA ILE A 284 -36.31 -0.40 -5.04
C ILE A 284 -35.10 -0.29 -4.12
N LEU A 285 -34.71 -1.39 -3.49
CA LEU A 285 -33.64 -1.41 -2.48
C LEU A 285 -33.00 -2.79 -2.32
N ASN A 286 -31.91 -2.84 -1.57
CA ASN A 286 -31.22 -4.08 -1.22
C ASN A 286 -32.11 -5.03 -0.36
N PRO A 287 -32.04 -6.36 -0.56
CA PRO A 287 -32.84 -7.34 0.19
C PRO A 287 -32.70 -7.26 1.71
N ASP A 288 -31.51 -6.97 2.22
CA ASP A 288 -31.24 -6.95 3.67
C ASP A 288 -31.93 -5.76 4.35
N VAL A 289 -32.02 -4.63 3.64
CA VAL A 289 -32.77 -3.46 4.10
C VAL A 289 -34.27 -3.74 4.02
N LEU A 290 -34.74 -4.40 2.95
CA LEU A 290 -36.15 -4.78 2.83
C LEU A 290 -36.59 -5.77 3.92
N LYS A 291 -35.73 -6.73 4.27
CA LYS A 291 -36.00 -7.68 5.34
C LYS A 291 -36.27 -6.94 6.66
N ARG A 292 -35.39 -6.01 7.02
CA ARG A 292 -35.57 -5.16 8.20
C ARG A 292 -36.89 -4.37 8.13
N LEU A 293 -37.19 -3.74 7.00
CA LEU A 293 -38.43 -2.96 6.85
C LEU A 293 -39.69 -3.78 7.13
N LYS A 294 -39.68 -5.06 6.73
CA LYS A 294 -40.80 -5.98 6.96
C LYS A 294 -40.88 -6.51 8.38
N GLU A 295 -39.74 -6.74 9.02
CA GLU A 295 -39.69 -7.39 10.35
C GLU A 295 -39.79 -6.37 11.49
N GLU A 296 -39.16 -5.20 11.35
CA GLU A 296 -39.01 -4.22 12.44
C GLU A 296 -39.75 -2.90 12.19
N ASP A 297 -39.91 -2.48 10.93
CA ASP A 297 -40.47 -1.16 10.61
C ASP A 297 -41.89 -1.22 10.01
N GLU A 298 -42.58 -2.37 10.08
CA GLU A 298 -43.87 -2.60 9.44
C GLU A 298 -44.94 -1.59 9.90
N GLU A 299 -45.07 -1.38 11.21
CA GLU A 299 -46.04 -0.44 11.78
C GLU A 299 -45.82 0.99 11.30
N LEU A 300 -44.55 1.42 11.22
CA LEU A 300 -44.18 2.76 10.77
C LEU A 300 -44.53 2.98 9.29
N LEU A 301 -44.37 1.95 8.45
CA LEU A 301 -44.75 2.01 7.04
C LEU A 301 -46.27 2.10 6.87
N VAL A 302 -47.03 1.31 7.64
CA VAL A 302 -48.50 1.36 7.63
C VAL A 302 -49.01 2.74 8.08
N GLU A 303 -48.37 3.35 9.08
CA GLU A 303 -48.70 4.72 9.51
C GLU A 303 -48.45 5.76 8.41
N LEU A 304 -47.34 5.63 7.66
CA LEU A 304 -47.02 6.50 6.53
C LEU A 304 -48.05 6.36 5.40
N GLU A 305 -48.40 5.14 5.02
CA GLU A 305 -49.45 4.86 4.02
C GLU A 305 -50.78 5.49 4.40
N ARG A 306 -51.20 5.32 5.67
CA ARG A 306 -52.44 5.89 6.19
C ARG A 306 -52.41 7.41 6.21
N ARG A 307 -51.30 8.03 6.63
CA ARG A 307 -51.18 9.49 6.77
C ARG A 307 -51.32 10.21 5.44
N TYR A 308 -50.78 9.65 4.37
CA TYR A 308 -50.75 10.29 3.04
C TYR A 308 -51.71 9.65 2.03
N ALA A 309 -52.57 8.72 2.46
CA ALA A 309 -53.47 7.96 1.59
C ALA A 309 -52.75 7.39 0.36
N GLY A 310 -51.53 6.86 0.56
CA GLY A 310 -50.69 6.30 -0.49
C GLY A 310 -50.38 4.83 -0.23
N ARG A 311 -50.00 4.12 -1.29
CA ARG A 311 -49.61 2.71 -1.28
C ARG A 311 -48.13 2.57 -1.58
N LEU A 312 -47.40 1.87 -0.72
CA LEU A 312 -45.99 1.57 -0.87
C LEU A 312 -45.80 0.15 -1.42
N MET A 313 -45.02 0.04 -2.49
CA MET A 313 -44.62 -1.23 -3.08
C MET A 313 -43.11 -1.38 -3.03
N PHE A 314 -42.64 -2.46 -2.41
CA PHE A 314 -41.21 -2.71 -2.28
C PHE A 314 -40.74 -3.77 -3.27
N ARG A 315 -39.63 -3.48 -3.95
CA ARG A 315 -38.92 -4.42 -4.83
C ARG A 315 -37.49 -4.61 -4.32
N ALA A 316 -37.14 -5.84 -3.97
CA ALA A 316 -35.77 -6.19 -3.65
C ALA A 316 -34.94 -6.35 -4.93
N ASP A 317 -33.73 -5.82 -4.92
CA ASP A 317 -32.73 -6.03 -5.96
C ASP A 317 -31.37 -6.30 -5.31
N ALA A 318 -30.83 -7.50 -5.52
CA ALA A 318 -29.53 -7.90 -4.97
C ALA A 318 -28.35 -7.13 -5.59
N GLY A 319 -28.54 -6.53 -6.78
CA GLY A 319 -27.55 -5.65 -7.41
C GLY A 319 -27.53 -4.24 -6.83
N TYR A 320 -28.51 -3.86 -6.00
CA TYR A 320 -28.53 -2.55 -5.35
C TYR A 320 -27.54 -2.50 -4.19
N HIS A 321 -26.74 -1.44 -4.18
CA HIS A 321 -25.86 -1.12 -3.06
C HIS A 321 -26.68 -0.94 -1.77
N HIS A 322 -26.20 -1.49 -0.65
CA HIS A 322 -26.91 -1.48 0.64
C HIS A 322 -27.35 -0.09 1.10
N GLU A 323 -26.53 0.93 0.84
CA GLU A 323 -26.81 2.32 1.19
C GLU A 323 -27.66 3.08 0.15
N LYS A 324 -28.13 2.41 -0.92
CA LYS A 324 -28.90 3.04 -1.99
C LYS A 324 -30.30 2.46 -2.05
N PHE A 325 -31.26 3.36 -2.29
CA PHE A 325 -32.63 3.04 -2.61
C PHE A 325 -33.14 4.05 -3.63
N THR A 326 -34.08 3.61 -4.47
CA THR A 326 -34.75 4.48 -5.45
C THR A 326 -36.23 4.50 -5.15
N VAL A 327 -36.83 5.68 -5.09
CA VAL A 327 -38.27 5.88 -4.92
C VAL A 327 -38.82 6.35 -6.27
N THR A 328 -39.82 5.65 -6.79
CA THR A 328 -40.41 5.89 -8.11
C THR A 328 -41.93 5.92 -8.03
N ASP A 329 -42.58 6.61 -8.94
CA ASP A 329 -44.00 6.43 -9.21
C ASP A 329 -44.20 5.02 -9.79
N ALA A 330 -45.09 4.25 -9.19
CA ALA A 330 -45.33 2.88 -9.62
C ALA A 330 -45.94 2.77 -11.02
N ASN A 331 -46.70 3.79 -11.44
CA ASN A 331 -47.45 3.82 -12.70
C ASN A 331 -46.58 4.32 -13.86
N THR A 332 -45.83 5.40 -13.64
CA THR A 332 -45.00 6.02 -14.69
C THR A 332 -43.55 5.54 -14.67
N GLY A 333 -43.07 4.99 -13.55
CA GLY A 333 -41.66 4.65 -13.35
C GLY A 333 -40.75 5.87 -13.15
N ALA A 334 -41.31 7.09 -13.11
CA ALA A 334 -40.53 8.30 -12.91
C ALA A 334 -39.94 8.34 -11.49
N GLU A 335 -38.67 8.70 -11.38
CA GLU A 335 -37.99 8.84 -10.08
C GLU A 335 -38.53 10.03 -9.30
N LEU A 336 -38.93 9.78 -8.06
CA LEU A 336 -39.49 10.77 -7.15
C LEU A 336 -38.41 11.32 -6.25
N LYS A 337 -38.02 12.56 -6.53
CA LYS A 337 -37.03 13.30 -5.73
C LYS A 337 -37.72 14.07 -4.60
N PRO A 338 -37.10 14.11 -3.40
CA PRO A 338 -37.62 14.81 -2.23
C PRO A 338 -37.92 16.29 -2.51
#